data_AF-A0A353MH19-F1
#
_entry.id   AF-A0A353MH19-F1
#
_cell.length_a   1.000
_cell.length_b   1.000
_cell.length_c   1.000
_cell.angle_alpha   90.00
_cell.angle_beta   90.00
_cell.angle_gamma   90.00
#
_symmetry.space_group_name_H-M   'P 1'
#
loop_
_entity.id
_entity.type
_entity.pdbx_description
1 polymer ?
#
loop_
_entity_poly.entity_id
_entity_poly.type
_entity_poly.pdbx_seq_one_letter_code
_entity_poly.pdbx_strand_id
1 'polypeptide(L)'
;MADLDWYRLYSDSEPIIERELLNKVLSNGAYATFALVRHQGEYKAMLYVNGKRVNGPSLPQPLTTPKDDVTHWMGNKPGVGLTTSEAEMIIDKVTDRIERAQKT
;
A
#
# COMPACT_ATOMS: atom_id res chain seq x y z
N MET A 1 28.54 -20.55 -11.09
CA MET A 1 27.79 -19.34 -11.49
C MET A 1 26.37 -19.45 -10.92
N ALA A 2 26.25 -19.36 -9.59
CA ALA A 2 25.01 -19.58 -8.83
C ALA A 2 24.76 -18.47 -7.78
N ASP A 3 25.63 -17.47 -7.73
CA ASP A 3 25.71 -16.50 -6.62
C ASP A 3 24.85 -15.25 -6.86
N LEU A 4 24.57 -14.94 -8.14
CA LEU A 4 23.76 -13.78 -8.56
C LEU A 4 22.26 -14.01 -8.47
N ASP A 5 21.79 -15.26 -8.55
CA ASP A 5 20.36 -15.58 -8.51
C ASP A 5 19.78 -15.47 -7.10
N TRP A 6 20.56 -15.83 -6.07
CA TRP A 6 20.11 -15.71 -4.67
C TRP A 6 19.94 -14.24 -4.25
N TYR A 7 20.85 -13.35 -4.64
CA TYR A 7 20.74 -11.92 -4.30
C TYR A 7 19.53 -11.25 -4.99
N ARG A 8 19.22 -11.66 -6.22
CA ARG A 8 18.05 -11.17 -6.96
C ARG A 8 16.74 -11.67 -6.33
N LEU A 9 16.70 -12.95 -5.94
CA LEU A 9 15.56 -13.56 -5.25
C LEU A 9 15.31 -12.94 -3.85
N TYR A 10 16.37 -12.65 -3.09
CA TYR A 10 16.27 -11.94 -1.79
C TYR A 10 15.96 -10.45 -1.95
N SER A 11 16.43 -9.80 -3.01
CA SER A 11 16.14 -8.39 -3.26
C SER A 11 14.70 -8.16 -3.74
N ASP A 12 14.06 -9.14 -4.40
CA ASP A 12 12.66 -9.06 -4.83
C ASP A 12 11.67 -9.58 -3.78
N SER A 13 12.15 -10.16 -2.65
CA SER A 13 11.29 -10.62 -1.56
C SER A 13 10.79 -9.51 -0.64
N GLU A 14 11.53 -8.39 -0.56
CA GLU A 14 11.12 -7.23 0.23
C GLU A 14 10.52 -6.13 -0.67
N PRO A 15 9.41 -5.50 -0.25
CA PRO A 15 8.79 -4.43 -1.00
C PRO A 15 9.71 -3.21 -1.02
N ILE A 16 10.00 -2.71 -2.22
CA ILE A 16 10.74 -1.47 -2.41
C ILE A 16 9.74 -0.32 -2.38
N ILE A 17 9.85 0.55 -1.39
CA ILE A 17 9.03 1.76 -1.28
C ILE A 17 9.49 2.76 -2.33
N GLU A 18 8.60 3.13 -3.25
CA GLU A 18 8.88 4.20 -4.21
C GLU A 18 8.49 5.57 -3.66
N ARG A 19 7.35 5.64 -2.96
CA ARG A 19 6.77 6.90 -2.48
C ARG A 19 5.70 6.67 -1.43
N GLU A 20 5.63 7.55 -0.43
CA GLU A 20 4.48 7.67 0.47
C GLU A 20 3.33 8.43 -0.21
N LEU A 21 2.13 7.86 -0.17
CA LEU A 21 0.93 8.41 -0.80
C LEU A 21 0.07 9.20 0.20
N LEU A 22 -0.08 8.67 1.41
CA LEU A 22 -0.92 9.24 2.46
C LEU A 22 -0.34 8.89 3.82
N ASN A 23 -0.37 9.84 4.73
CA ASN A 23 0.02 9.66 6.12
C ASN A 23 -1.13 10.10 7.05
N LYS A 24 -1.45 9.29 8.05
CA LYS A 24 -2.53 9.57 9.03
C LYS A 24 -2.04 9.28 10.45
N VAL A 25 -2.46 10.11 11.40
CA VAL A 25 -2.38 9.78 12.83
C VAL A 25 -3.70 9.13 13.22
N LEU A 26 -3.64 7.89 13.70
CA LEU A 26 -4.79 7.12 14.14
C LEU A 26 -5.24 7.57 15.54
N SER A 27 -6.47 7.21 15.92
CA SER A 27 -7.05 7.58 17.23
C SER A 27 -6.25 7.05 18.42
N ASN A 28 -5.50 5.97 18.24
CA ASN A 28 -4.59 5.40 19.24
C ASN A 28 -3.19 6.03 19.24
N GLY A 29 -2.97 7.10 18.47
CA GLY A 29 -1.68 7.79 18.33
C GLY A 29 -0.69 7.11 17.39
N ALA A 30 -1.04 5.97 16.79
CA ALA A 30 -0.18 5.31 15.81
C ALA A 30 -0.13 6.10 14.49
N TYR A 31 1.01 6.04 13.81
CA TYR A 31 1.22 6.66 12.51
C TYR A 31 1.02 5.63 11.40
N ALA A 32 0.03 5.85 10.55
CA ALA A 32 -0.28 5.02 9.41
C ALA A 32 0.23 5.67 8.11
N THR A 33 1.08 4.95 7.40
CA THR A 33 1.66 5.35 6.10
C THR A 33 1.18 4.40 5.02
N PHE A 34 0.55 4.95 3.99
CA PHE A 34 0.17 4.24 2.79
C PHE A 34 1.21 4.53 1.73
N ALA A 35 1.93 3.51 1.28
CA ALA A 35 3.04 3.67 0.34
C ALA A 35 2.76 2.95 -0.98
N LEU A 36 3.17 3.58 -2.07
CA LEU A 36 3.35 2.93 -3.36
C LEU A 36 4.64 2.10 -3.29
N VAL A 37 4.52 0.81 -3.51
CA VAL A 37 5.65 -0.13 -3.45
C VAL A 37 5.75 -0.93 -4.74
N ARG A 38 6.98 -1.29 -5.11
CA ARG A 38 7.26 -2.35 -6.08
C ARG A 38 7.62 -3.62 -5.30
N HIS A 39 6.92 -4.72 -5.54
CA HIS A 39 7.14 -5.98 -4.85
C HIS A 39 6.87 -7.14 -5.80
N GLN A 40 7.85 -8.03 -5.98
CA GLN A 40 7.76 -9.13 -6.94
C GLN A 40 7.40 -8.66 -8.37
N GLY A 41 7.96 -7.52 -8.79
CA GLY A 41 7.70 -6.93 -10.11
C GLY A 41 6.38 -6.16 -10.26
N GLU A 42 5.48 -6.23 -9.27
CA GLU A 42 4.19 -5.55 -9.31
C GLU A 42 4.18 -4.25 -8.50
N TYR A 43 3.43 -3.25 -8.98
CA TYR A 43 3.15 -2.03 -8.23
C TYR A 43 1.85 -2.18 -7.46
N LYS A 44 1.89 -1.85 -6.17
CA LYS A 44 0.71 -1.87 -5.29
C LYS A 44 0.82 -0.84 -4.18
N ALA A 45 -0.29 -0.56 -3.52
CA ALA A 45 -0.25 0.11 -2.24
C ALA A 45 0.07 -0.90 -1.12
N MET A 46 0.75 -0.41 -0.09
CA MET A 46 1.02 -1.16 1.14
C MET A 46 0.88 -0.25 2.35
N LEU A 47 0.30 -0.78 3.42
CA LEU A 47 0.13 -0.06 4.68
C LEU A 47 1.30 -0.35 5.62
N TYR A 48 1.81 0.69 6.26
CA TYR A 48 2.75 0.63 7.36
C TYR A 48 2.15 1.32 8.57
N VAL A 49 2.25 0.71 9.75
CA VAL A 49 1.81 1.32 11.02
C VAL A 49 3.01 1.37 11.96
N ASN A 50 3.37 2.56 12.42
CA ASN A 50 4.59 2.82 13.20
C ASN A 50 5.84 2.21 12.54
N GLY A 51 5.95 2.38 11.21
CA GLY A 51 7.05 1.86 10.39
C GLY A 51 7.01 0.35 10.12
N LYS A 52 6.05 -0.40 10.67
CA LYS A 52 5.91 -1.84 10.44
C LYS A 52 4.92 -2.13 9.33
N ARG A 53 5.32 -2.96 8.35
CA ARG A 53 4.43 -3.44 7.28
C ARG A 53 3.21 -4.15 7.88
N VAL A 54 2.03 -3.77 7.42
CA VAL A 54 0.77 -4.41 7.72
C VAL A 54 0.29 -5.16 6.48
N ASN A 55 0.06 -6.47 6.62
CA ASN A 55 -0.48 -7.29 5.54
C ASN A 55 -1.90 -6.84 5.21
N GLY A 56 -2.28 -6.83 3.93
CA GLY A 56 -3.60 -6.37 3.51
C GLY A 56 -3.76 -6.39 2.00
N PRO A 57 -4.92 -5.90 1.50
CA PRO A 57 -5.16 -5.77 0.08
C PRO A 57 -4.17 -4.80 -0.58
N SER A 58 -3.92 -4.97 -1.88
CA SER A 58 -3.02 -4.12 -2.69
C SER A 58 -3.59 -2.74 -3.00
N LEU A 59 -4.89 -2.55 -2.80
CA LEU A 59 -5.63 -1.31 -2.96
C LEU A 59 -6.65 -1.16 -1.82
N PRO A 60 -7.04 0.07 -1.45
CA PRO A 60 -8.19 0.31 -0.58
C PRO A 60 -9.40 -0.51 -1.00
N GLN A 61 -10.09 -1.11 -0.03
CA GLN A 61 -11.30 -1.89 -0.25
C GLN A 61 -12.50 -1.17 0.36
N PRO A 62 -13.69 -1.22 -0.27
CA PRO A 62 -14.88 -0.64 0.31
C PRO A 62 -15.25 -1.36 1.62
N LEU A 63 -15.77 -0.62 2.58
CA LEU A 63 -16.43 -1.18 3.75
C LEU A 63 -17.81 -1.71 3.34
N THR A 64 -18.21 -2.86 3.90
CA THR A 64 -19.56 -3.41 3.71
C THR A 64 -20.65 -2.44 4.19
N THR A 65 -20.35 -1.68 5.25
CA THR A 65 -21.20 -0.62 5.75
C THR A 65 -20.29 0.56 6.08
N PRO A 66 -20.36 1.66 5.30
CA PRO A 66 -19.66 2.89 5.64
C PRO A 66 -20.04 3.38 7.04
N LYS A 67 -19.08 4.01 7.73
CA LYS A 67 -19.29 4.58 9.06
C LYS A 67 -18.72 5.98 9.10
N ASP A 68 -19.59 6.96 9.39
CA ASP A 68 -19.24 8.37 9.36
C ASP A 68 -18.60 8.70 7.99
N ASP A 69 -17.43 9.34 7.97
CA ASP A 69 -16.70 9.64 6.73
C ASP A 69 -15.83 8.48 6.22
N VAL A 70 -15.78 7.36 6.95
CA VAL A 70 -14.97 6.19 6.60
C VAL A 70 -15.77 5.26 5.69
N THR A 71 -15.34 5.17 4.44
CA THR A 71 -16.00 4.39 3.39
C THR A 71 -15.16 3.21 2.90
N HIS A 72 -13.84 3.29 3.08
CA HIS A 72 -12.88 2.27 2.65
C HIS A 72 -11.96 1.86 3.79
N TRP A 73 -11.24 0.77 3.59
CA TRP A 73 -10.24 0.26 4.51
C TRP A 73 -9.02 -0.32 3.80
N MET A 74 -7.90 -0.39 4.51
CA MET A 74 -6.71 -1.11 4.07
C MET A 74 -5.96 -1.68 5.27
N GLY A 75 -5.10 -2.68 5.05
CA GLY A 75 -4.37 -3.40 6.11
C GLY A 75 -5.01 -4.74 6.50
N ASN A 76 -4.75 -5.24 7.71
CA ASN A 76 -5.37 -6.44 8.26
C ASN A 76 -6.52 -6.05 9.18
N LYS A 77 -7.55 -6.90 9.35
CA LYS A 77 -8.72 -6.54 10.17
C LYS A 77 -8.36 -6.49 11.67
N PRO A 78 -8.72 -5.43 12.42
CA PRO A 78 -9.37 -4.19 11.94
C PRO A 78 -8.38 -3.28 11.19
N GLY A 79 -8.70 -2.96 9.93
CA GLY A 79 -7.82 -2.16 9.05
C GLY A 79 -7.86 -0.67 9.37
N VAL A 80 -7.04 0.11 8.68
CA VAL A 80 -7.09 1.57 8.74
C VAL A 80 -8.20 2.08 7.83
N GLY A 81 -9.07 2.91 8.38
CA GLY A 81 -10.17 3.55 7.67
C GLY A 81 -9.72 4.70 6.77
N LEU A 82 -10.32 4.76 5.59
CA LEU A 82 -10.10 5.78 4.57
C LEU A 82 -11.44 6.43 4.19
N THR A 83 -11.40 7.73 3.93
CA THR A 83 -12.49 8.40 3.22
C THR A 83 -12.48 8.00 1.75
N THR A 84 -13.55 8.32 1.02
CA THR A 84 -13.63 8.05 -0.42
C THR A 84 -12.50 8.73 -1.19
N SER A 85 -12.27 10.02 -0.94
CA SER A 85 -11.23 10.79 -1.64
C SER A 85 -9.82 10.29 -1.34
N GLU A 86 -9.56 9.84 -0.11
CA GLU A 86 -8.27 9.23 0.24
C GLU A 86 -8.07 7.90 -0.50
N ALA A 87 -9.12 7.07 -0.58
CA ALA A 87 -9.07 5.79 -1.27
C ALA A 87 -8.87 5.96 -2.78
N GLU A 88 -9.63 6.85 -3.42
CA GLU A 88 -9.52 7.19 -4.84
C GLU A 88 -8.13 7.71 -5.18
N MET A 89 -7.58 8.63 -4.37
CA MET A 89 -6.23 9.14 -4.57
C MET A 89 -5.18 8.03 -4.55
N ILE A 90 -5.28 7.06 -3.62
CA ILE A 90 -4.36 5.92 -3.58
C ILE A 90 -4.52 5.05 -4.83
N ILE A 91 -5.76 4.76 -5.24
CA ILE A 91 -6.07 3.93 -6.42
C ILE A 91 -5.51 4.56 -7.69
N ASP A 92 -5.72 5.86 -7.87
CA ASP A 92 -5.24 6.61 -9.03
C ASP A 92 -3.71 6.58 -9.10
N LYS A 93 -3.02 6.83 -7.98
CA LYS A 93 -1.55 6.82 -7.96
C LYS A 93 -0.94 5.46 -8.25
N VAL A 94 -1.59 4.37 -7.82
CA VAL A 94 -1.14 3.01 -8.12
C VAL A 94 -1.41 2.69 -9.59
N THR A 95 -2.61 3.00 -10.09
CA THR A 95 -3.01 2.76 -11.48
C THR A 95 -2.12 3.52 -12.46
N ASP A 96 -1.91 4.82 -12.24
CA ASP A 96 -0.98 5.67 -12.99
C ASP A 96 0.42 5.05 -13.09
N ARG A 97 0.89 4.47 -11.97
CA ARG A 97 2.24 3.89 -11.92
C ARG A 97 2.34 2.61 -12.74
N ILE A 98 1.31 1.76 -12.67
CA ILE A 98 1.21 0.51 -13.44
C ILE A 98 1.20 0.84 -14.93
N GLU A 99 0.38 1.80 -15.37
CA GLU A 99 0.28 2.18 -16.78
C GLU A 99 1.60 2.73 -17.34
N ARG A 100 2.33 3.53 -16.56
CA ARG A 100 3.65 4.05 -16.97
C ARG A 100 4.69 2.92 -17.10
N ALA A 101 4.60 1.89 -16.26
CA ALA A 101 5.51 0.74 -16.32
C ALA A 101 5.28 -0.12 -17.57
N GLN A 102 4.06 -0.21 -18.08
CA GLN A 102 3.73 -0.99 -19.29
C GLN A 102 4.16 -0.30 -20.59
N LYS A 103 4.40 1.01 -20.56
CA LYS A 103 4.81 1.82 -21.72
C LYS A 103 6.33 1.93 -21.87
N THR A 104 7.10 1.29 -21.00
CA THR A 104 8.57 1.31 -20.97
C THR A 104 9.09 -0.06 -21.33
#